data_AF-A0A2A4ITZ8-F1
#
_entry.id   AF-A0A2A4ITZ8-F1
#
_cell.length_a   1.000
_cell.length_b   1.000
_cell.length_c   1.000
_cell.angle_alpha   90.00
_cell.angle_beta   90.00
_cell.angle_gamma   90.00
#
_symmetry.space_group_name_H-M   'P 1'
#
loop_
_entity.id
_entity.type
_entity.pdbx_description
1 polymer ?
#
loop_
_entity_poly.entity_id
_entity_poly.type
_entity_poly.pdbx_seq_one_letter_code
_entity_poly.pdbx_strand_id
1 'polypeptide(L)'
;MDYISGWCKSERRLDGSTTIVTGSNSGMGLEIAHDLYKRGARVIMACRNMEKAEAARAELQTRCAGQAGADELVAEQLDLCSARSVRQFARRVTSRGERARLLVCNAGVMMCPEGRSEDGFETHIAANHLGHALLSLLLNSYKRDTKGIIQLQRTARGPLDTQFAVFYIKKW
;
A
#
# COMPACT_ATOMS: atom_id res chain seq x y z
N MET A 1 -8.16 2.50 -22.11
CA MET A 1 -8.55 1.15 -21.64
C MET A 1 -8.47 1.18 -20.14
N ASP A 2 -9.61 1.28 -19.48
CA ASP A 2 -9.70 1.37 -18.03
C ASP A 2 -9.56 -0.04 -17.44
N TYR A 3 -8.36 -0.36 -16.96
CA TYR A 3 -7.99 -1.67 -16.42
C TYR A 3 -8.49 -1.88 -14.98
N ILE A 4 -9.59 -1.27 -14.56
CA ILE A 4 -10.13 -1.37 -13.19
C ILE A 4 -11.41 -2.22 -13.24
N SER A 5 -11.30 -3.51 -12.96
CA SER A 5 -12.44 -4.44 -12.90
C SER A 5 -12.77 -4.80 -11.45
N GLY A 6 -13.33 -3.86 -10.69
CA GLY A 6 -13.86 -4.13 -9.35
C GLY A 6 -13.69 -2.97 -8.38
N TRP A 7 -14.81 -2.52 -7.79
CA TRP A 7 -14.82 -1.48 -6.75
C TRP A 7 -15.24 -2.10 -5.43
N CYS A 8 -14.60 -1.68 -4.33
CA CYS A 8 -15.09 -1.98 -3.00
C CYS A 8 -16.45 -1.29 -2.80
N LYS A 9 -17.54 -2.07 -2.71
CA LYS A 9 -18.91 -1.55 -2.50
C LYS A 9 -19.23 -1.23 -1.04
N SER A 10 -18.31 -1.49 -0.12
CA SER A 10 -18.53 -1.24 1.31
C SER A 10 -18.43 0.24 1.63
N GLU A 11 -19.49 0.81 2.17
CA GLU A 11 -19.54 2.21 2.63
C GLU A 11 -19.11 2.39 4.10
N ARG A 12 -18.68 1.32 4.77
CA ARG A 12 -18.30 1.35 6.18
C ARG A 12 -17.24 2.43 6.45
N ARG A 13 -17.50 3.32 7.42
CA ARG A 13 -16.54 4.30 7.93
C ARG A 13 -15.31 3.63 8.57
N LEU A 14 -14.16 4.28 8.42
CA LEU A 14 -12.86 3.84 8.92
C LEU A 14 -12.23 4.86 9.88
N ASP A 15 -13.04 5.75 10.43
CA ASP A 15 -12.62 6.77 11.40
C ASP A 15 -11.77 6.17 12.53
N GLY A 16 -10.68 6.84 12.89
CA GLY A 16 -9.72 6.39 13.91
C GLY A 16 -8.91 5.15 13.53
N SER A 17 -8.98 4.66 12.29
CA SER A 17 -8.21 3.52 11.81
C SER A 17 -7.04 3.96 10.95
N THR A 18 -5.83 3.47 11.26
CA THR A 18 -4.65 3.66 10.41
C THR A 18 -4.52 2.54 9.38
N THR A 19 -4.27 2.90 8.14
CA THR A 19 -4.09 1.99 7.01
C THR A 19 -2.79 2.31 6.30
N ILE A 20 -2.09 1.28 5.82
CA ILE A 20 -0.87 1.42 5.02
C ILE A 20 -1.17 0.88 3.64
N VAL A 21 -0.88 1.65 2.60
CA VAL A 21 -1.02 1.23 1.20
C VAL A 21 0.33 1.36 0.52
N THR A 22 0.90 0.23 0.05
CA THR A 22 2.18 0.28 -0.65
C THR A 22 1.98 0.63 -2.13
N GLY A 23 2.84 1.48 -2.69
CA GLY A 23 2.78 1.87 -4.10
C GLY A 23 1.52 2.65 -4.44
N SER A 24 1.11 3.56 -3.55
CA SER A 24 -0.14 4.30 -3.65
C SER A 24 -0.02 5.67 -4.32
N ASN A 25 1.06 5.93 -5.04
CA ASN A 25 1.27 7.18 -5.76
C ASN A 25 0.71 7.17 -7.20
N SER A 26 0.16 6.05 -7.67
CA SER A 26 -0.48 5.92 -8.98
C SER A 26 -1.38 4.68 -9.05
N GLY A 27 -2.17 4.59 -10.13
CA GLY A 27 -2.95 3.40 -10.48
C GLY A 27 -3.90 2.94 -9.38
N MET A 28 -4.06 1.62 -9.23
CA MET A 28 -4.96 1.05 -8.22
C MET A 28 -4.59 1.45 -6.79
N GLY A 29 -3.29 1.55 -6.48
CA GLY A 29 -2.85 1.96 -5.14
C GLY A 29 -3.34 3.35 -4.75
N LEU A 30 -3.36 4.28 -5.72
CA LEU A 30 -3.87 5.65 -5.53
C LEU A 30 -5.38 5.63 -5.27
N GLU A 31 -6.15 4.90 -6.07
CA GLU A 31 -7.60 4.82 -5.91
C GLU A 31 -8.02 4.09 -4.63
N ILE A 32 -7.24 3.11 -4.18
CA ILE A 32 -7.43 2.47 -2.88
C ILE A 32 -7.15 3.47 -1.75
N ALA A 33 -6.04 4.22 -1.82
CA ALA A 33 -5.74 5.25 -0.84
C ALA A 33 -6.84 6.32 -0.78
N HIS A 34 -7.35 6.74 -1.94
CA HIS A 34 -8.47 7.66 -2.06
C HIS A 34 -9.74 7.14 -1.38
N ASP A 35 -10.17 5.90 -1.66
CA ASP A 35 -11.38 5.33 -1.05
C ASP A 35 -11.26 5.23 0.48
N LEU A 36 -10.12 4.71 0.97
CA LEU A 36 -9.88 4.58 2.40
C LEU A 36 -9.86 5.94 3.10
N TYR A 37 -9.20 6.92 2.50
CA TYR A 37 -9.10 8.28 3.03
C TYR A 37 -10.47 8.97 3.07
N LYS A 38 -11.23 8.90 1.97
CA LYS A 38 -12.61 9.43 1.88
C LYS A 38 -13.54 8.83 2.95
N ARG A 39 -13.29 7.58 3.36
CA ARG A 39 -14.04 6.88 4.41
C ARG A 39 -13.56 7.19 5.84
N GLY A 40 -12.63 8.12 6.00
CA GLY A 40 -12.14 8.62 7.28
C GLY A 40 -10.95 7.86 7.87
N ALA A 41 -10.32 6.96 7.10
CA ALA A 41 -9.10 6.32 7.56
C ALA A 41 -7.93 7.31 7.58
N ARG A 42 -7.02 7.13 8.54
CA ARG A 42 -5.65 7.59 8.35
C ARG A 42 -4.97 6.71 7.32
N VAL A 43 -4.44 7.29 6.25
CA VAL A 43 -3.79 6.57 5.16
C VAL A 43 -2.32 6.95 5.08
N ILE A 44 -1.45 5.95 5.25
CA ILE A 44 -0.02 6.05 5.01
C ILE A 44 0.26 5.56 3.60
N MET A 45 0.54 6.51 2.71
CA MET A 45 0.95 6.29 1.34
C MET A 45 2.43 5.89 1.30
N ALA A 46 2.70 4.58 1.30
CA ALA A 46 4.04 4.04 1.40
C ALA A 46 4.64 3.83 -0.01
N CYS A 47 5.56 4.72 -0.40
CA CYS A 47 6.02 4.83 -1.79
C CYS A 47 7.55 4.93 -1.88
N ARG A 48 8.12 4.43 -2.98
CA ARG A 48 9.57 4.50 -3.21
C ARG A 48 10.03 5.92 -3.56
N ASN A 49 9.31 6.58 -4.47
CA ASN A 49 9.62 7.94 -4.92
C ASN A 49 8.72 8.93 -4.16
N MET A 50 9.34 9.74 -3.30
CA MET A 50 8.61 10.68 -2.44
C MET A 50 8.06 11.89 -3.18
N GLU A 51 8.72 12.37 -4.23
CA GLU A 51 8.20 13.46 -5.05
C GLU A 51 6.86 13.10 -5.69
N LYS A 52 6.78 11.91 -6.30
CA LYS A 52 5.53 11.37 -6.86
C LYS A 52 4.49 11.10 -5.78
N ALA A 53 4.91 10.64 -4.61
CA ALA A 53 4.01 10.36 -3.49
C ALA A 53 3.39 11.66 -2.93
N GLU A 54 4.17 12.72 -2.80
CA GLU A 54 3.69 14.03 -2.34
C GLU A 54 2.76 14.69 -3.36
N ALA A 55 3.07 14.60 -4.66
CA ALA A 55 2.18 15.07 -5.71
C ALA A 55 0.82 14.33 -5.67
N ALA A 56 0.85 13.01 -5.55
CA ALA A 56 -0.35 12.20 -5.40
C ALA A 56 -1.11 12.51 -4.10
N ARG A 57 -0.40 12.77 -2.99
CA ARG A 57 -1.00 13.19 -1.72
C ARG A 57 -1.76 14.50 -1.87
N ALA A 58 -1.17 15.51 -2.51
CA ALA A 58 -1.80 16.79 -2.76
C ALA A 58 -3.04 16.67 -3.67
N GLU A 59 -2.98 15.81 -4.69
CA GLU A 59 -4.13 15.47 -5.54
C GLU A 59 -5.27 14.89 -4.70
N LEU A 60 -4.99 13.88 -3.86
CA LEU A 60 -6.01 13.25 -3.01
C LEU A 60 -6.60 14.21 -1.97
N GLN A 61 -5.78 15.07 -1.38
CA GLN A 61 -6.27 16.12 -0.46
C GLN A 61 -7.25 17.06 -1.16
N THR A 62 -6.98 17.42 -2.42
CA THR A 62 -7.88 18.23 -3.25
C THR A 62 -9.17 17.47 -3.57
N ARG A 63 -9.06 16.20 -4.00
CA ARG A 63 -10.21 15.35 -4.34
C ARG A 63 -11.15 15.10 -3.17
N CYS A 64 -10.63 15.08 -1.94
CA CYS A 64 -11.38 14.82 -0.72
C CYS A 64 -11.60 16.07 0.14
N ALA A 65 -11.48 17.28 -0.43
CA ALA A 65 -11.68 18.53 0.30
C ALA A 65 -13.05 18.53 1.01
N GLY A 66 -13.05 18.77 2.33
CA GLY A 66 -14.25 18.79 3.16
C GLY A 66 -14.82 17.41 3.57
N GLN A 67 -14.19 16.31 3.19
CA GLN A 67 -14.66 14.94 3.49
C GLN A 67 -13.83 14.20 4.54
N ALA A 68 -12.56 14.58 4.71
CA ALA A 68 -11.61 13.97 5.63
C ALA A 68 -10.67 15.03 6.22
N GLY A 69 -10.11 14.76 7.40
CA GLY A 69 -9.12 15.63 8.04
C GLY A 69 -7.81 15.64 7.26
N ALA A 70 -7.26 16.82 6.99
CA ALA A 70 -6.06 16.99 6.16
C ALA A 70 -4.83 16.21 6.69
N ASP A 71 -4.74 16.04 8.00
CA ASP A 71 -3.64 15.34 8.70
C ASP A 71 -3.76 13.80 8.65
N GLU A 72 -4.84 13.28 8.08
CA GLU A 72 -5.10 11.85 7.99
C GLU A 72 -4.49 11.22 6.72
N LEU A 73 -3.86 12.00 5.83
CA LEU A 73 -3.16 11.48 4.66
C LEU A 73 -1.68 11.84 4.70
N VAL A 74 -0.80 10.84 4.83
CA VAL A 74 0.65 11.03 4.95
C VAL A 74 1.40 10.21 3.91
N ALA A 75 2.44 10.79 3.29
CA ALA A 75 3.35 10.07 2.42
C ALA A 75 4.59 9.65 3.20
N GLU A 76 5.04 8.40 3.00
CA GLU A 76 6.19 7.84 3.69
C GLU A 76 7.06 7.02 2.73
N GLN A 77 8.38 7.15 2.89
CA GLN A 77 9.31 6.47 2.01
C GLN A 77 9.38 4.97 2.34
N LEU A 78 9.13 4.13 1.33
CA LEU A 78 9.26 2.68 1.41
C LEU A 78 9.80 2.15 0.08
N ASP A 79 10.99 1.57 0.12
CA ASP A 79 11.53 0.77 -0.99
C ASP A 79 11.49 -0.71 -0.63
N LEU A 80 10.69 -1.48 -1.36
CA LEU A 80 10.54 -2.92 -1.15
C LEU A 80 11.73 -3.73 -1.69
N CYS A 81 12.59 -3.12 -2.51
CA CYS A 81 13.85 -3.71 -2.96
C CYS A 81 15.00 -3.54 -1.95
N SER A 82 14.72 -3.02 -0.75
CA SER A 82 15.72 -2.80 0.29
C SER A 82 15.17 -3.22 1.65
N ALA A 83 15.69 -4.32 2.20
CA ALA A 83 15.30 -4.78 3.52
C ALA A 83 15.65 -3.75 4.61
N ARG A 84 16.69 -2.93 4.39
CA ARG A 84 17.01 -1.77 5.23
C ARG A 84 15.88 -0.74 5.18
N SER A 85 15.42 -0.37 3.99
CA SER A 85 14.31 0.58 3.81
C SER A 85 13.01 0.07 4.47
N VAL A 86 12.66 -1.20 4.25
CA VAL A 86 11.49 -1.84 4.88
C VAL A 86 11.57 -1.78 6.42
N ARG A 87 12.73 -2.09 7.00
CA ARG A 87 12.94 -2.01 8.46
C ARG A 87 12.85 -0.58 8.97
N GLN A 88 13.42 0.39 8.26
CA GLN A 88 13.34 1.80 8.65
C GLN A 88 11.91 2.31 8.61
N PHE A 89 11.16 2.01 7.54
CA PHE A 89 9.74 2.34 7.44
C PHE A 89 8.94 1.75 8.60
N ALA A 90 9.08 0.44 8.85
CA ALA A 90 8.36 -0.23 9.94
C ALA A 90 8.70 0.40 11.32
N ARG A 91 9.97 0.77 11.55
CA ARG A 91 10.38 1.49 12.76
C ARG A 91 9.71 2.85 12.88
N ARG A 92 9.67 3.66 11.82
CA ARG A 92 9.03 5.00 11.84
C ARG A 92 7.54 4.91 12.13
N VAL A 93 6.84 3.95 11.54
CA VAL A 93 5.41 3.72 11.80
C VAL A 93 5.19 3.30 13.25
N THR A 94 5.93 2.29 13.71
CA THR A 94 5.74 1.73 15.06
C THR A 94 6.17 2.69 16.17
N SER A 95 7.24 3.48 15.97
CA SER A 95 7.73 4.44 16.97
C SER A 95 6.75 5.60 17.23
N ARG A 96 5.88 5.91 16.27
CA ARG A 96 4.81 6.91 16.43
C ARG A 96 3.61 6.36 17.18
N GLY A 97 3.66 5.11 17.65
CA GLY A 97 2.53 4.43 18.26
C GLY A 97 1.42 4.07 17.27
N GLU A 98 1.63 4.28 15.97
CA GLU A 98 0.63 4.04 14.93
C GLU A 98 0.39 2.52 14.82
N ARG A 99 -0.84 2.10 15.08
CA ARG A 99 -1.27 0.71 14.93
C ARG A 99 -1.93 0.53 13.58
N ALA A 100 -1.20 -0.01 12.62
CA ALA A 100 -1.77 -0.34 11.31
C ALA A 100 -2.90 -1.37 11.47
N ARG A 101 -4.14 -0.95 11.18
CA ARG A 101 -5.33 -1.80 11.20
C ARG A 101 -5.48 -2.60 9.91
N LEU A 102 -5.05 -2.01 8.79
CA LEU A 102 -5.04 -2.62 7.48
C LEU A 102 -3.68 -2.38 6.81
N LEU A 103 -3.13 -3.43 6.20
CA LEU A 103 -1.96 -3.35 5.32
C LEU A 103 -2.39 -3.79 3.92
N VAL A 104 -2.29 -2.90 2.94
CA VAL A 104 -2.54 -3.19 1.53
C VAL A 104 -1.21 -3.31 0.81
N CYS A 105 -0.80 -4.54 0.55
CA CYS A 105 0.38 -4.89 -0.23
C CYS A 105 0.03 -4.78 -1.73
N ASN A 106 0.15 -3.57 -2.28
CA ASN A 106 -0.21 -3.26 -3.67
C ASN A 106 1.00 -3.00 -4.57
N ALA A 107 2.07 -2.39 -4.04
CA ALA A 107 3.25 -2.08 -4.84
C ALA A 107 3.75 -3.32 -5.58
N GLY A 108 4.16 -3.16 -6.83
CA GLY A 108 4.78 -4.23 -7.59
C GLY A 108 5.34 -3.68 -8.89
N VAL A 109 6.33 -4.39 -9.43
CA VAL A 109 6.92 -4.11 -10.73
C VAL A 109 6.54 -5.22 -11.71
N MET A 110 6.39 -4.83 -12.97
CA MET A 110 6.09 -5.73 -14.09
C MET A 110 6.89 -5.22 -15.29
N MET A 111 7.49 -6.14 -16.06
CA MET A 111 8.32 -5.81 -17.23
C MET A 111 9.46 -4.82 -16.90
N CYS A 112 10.01 -4.85 -15.68
CA CYS A 112 11.20 -4.05 -15.40
C CYS A 112 12.44 -4.68 -16.03
N PRO A 113 13.47 -3.90 -16.40
CA PRO A 113 14.76 -4.44 -16.84
C PRO A 113 15.32 -5.44 -15.83
N GLU A 114 16.11 -6.40 -16.32
CA GLU A 114 16.82 -7.31 -15.44
C GLU A 114 17.70 -6.50 -14.46
N GLY A 115 17.62 -6.87 -13.19
CA GLY A 115 18.31 -6.14 -12.13
C GLY A 115 18.24 -6.88 -10.82
N ARG A 116 18.90 -6.30 -9.82
CA ARG A 116 18.93 -6.83 -8.46
C ARG A 116 18.56 -5.75 -7.45
N SER A 117 17.97 -6.21 -6.35
CA SER A 117 17.68 -5.44 -5.16
C SER A 117 18.96 -5.07 -4.40
N GLU A 118 18.87 -4.17 -3.42
CA GLU A 118 20.01 -3.82 -2.55
C GLU A 118 20.57 -5.07 -1.85
N ASP A 119 19.69 -5.98 -1.47
CA ASP A 119 20.03 -7.25 -0.81
C ASP A 119 20.45 -8.38 -1.78
N GLY A 120 20.56 -8.09 -3.08
CA GLY A 120 21.08 -9.04 -4.09
C GLY A 120 20.06 -10.01 -4.70
N PHE A 121 18.76 -9.85 -4.42
CA PHE A 121 17.69 -10.66 -5.03
C PHE A 121 17.27 -10.09 -6.39
N GLU A 122 16.71 -10.94 -7.26
CA GLU A 122 16.07 -10.47 -8.50
C GLU A 122 14.94 -9.47 -8.18
N THR A 123 14.84 -8.40 -8.99
CA THR A 123 13.96 -7.25 -8.72
C THR A 123 12.49 -7.61 -8.52
N HIS A 124 11.90 -8.49 -9.33
CA HIS A 124 10.50 -8.89 -9.17
C HIS A 124 10.29 -9.67 -7.87
N ILE A 125 11.17 -10.62 -7.57
CA ILE A 125 11.11 -11.39 -6.31
C ILE A 125 11.25 -10.46 -5.09
N ALA A 126 12.18 -9.51 -5.15
CA ALA A 126 12.39 -8.54 -4.09
C ALA A 126 11.16 -7.65 -3.87
N ALA A 127 10.72 -6.96 -4.93
CA ALA A 127 9.67 -5.95 -4.85
C ALA A 127 8.27 -6.53 -4.63
N ASN A 128 7.94 -7.66 -5.26
CA ASN A 128 6.57 -8.19 -5.30
C ASN A 128 6.28 -9.20 -4.19
N HIS A 129 7.33 -9.79 -3.59
CA HIS A 129 7.20 -10.87 -2.61
C HIS A 129 8.00 -10.62 -1.34
N LEU A 130 9.34 -10.59 -1.40
CA LEU A 130 10.19 -10.57 -0.21
C LEU A 130 10.00 -9.29 0.62
N GLY A 131 9.95 -8.12 -0.03
CA GLY A 131 9.75 -6.83 0.62
C GLY A 131 8.42 -6.79 1.38
N HIS A 132 7.31 -7.22 0.77
CA HIS A 132 6.01 -7.25 1.44
C HIS A 132 5.93 -8.29 2.54
N ALA A 133 6.57 -9.46 2.36
CA ALA A 133 6.63 -10.48 3.40
C ALA A 133 7.35 -9.94 4.65
N LEU A 134 8.53 -9.32 4.46
CA LEU A 134 9.27 -8.69 5.55
C LEU A 134 8.46 -7.57 6.21
N LEU A 135 7.86 -6.67 5.42
CA LEU A 135 7.02 -5.59 5.93
C LEU A 135 5.87 -6.13 6.78
N SER A 136 5.18 -7.15 6.27
CA SER A 136 4.07 -7.80 6.95
C SER A 136 4.53 -8.39 8.28
N LEU A 137 5.65 -9.11 8.32
CA LEU A 137 6.19 -9.68 9.56
C LEU A 137 6.54 -8.62 10.60
N LEU A 138 7.24 -7.55 10.20
CA LEU A 138 7.67 -6.48 11.10
C LEU A 138 6.49 -5.70 11.68
N LEU A 139 5.45 -5.46 10.88
CA LEU A 139 4.22 -4.83 11.36
C LEU A 139 3.31 -5.82 12.10
N ASN A 140 3.47 -7.13 11.89
CA ASN A 140 2.70 -8.18 12.56
C ASN A 140 3.24 -8.57 13.94
N SER A 141 4.55 -8.50 14.15
CA SER A 141 5.15 -8.64 15.48
C SER A 141 4.71 -7.57 16.47
N TYR A 142 4.08 -6.49 15.99
CA TYR A 142 3.53 -5.40 16.80
C TYR A 142 2.07 -5.62 17.26
N LYS A 143 1.45 -6.79 17.00
CA LYS A 143 -0.02 -6.93 17.05
C LYS A 143 -0.61 -7.61 18.29
N ARG A 144 -1.60 -6.92 18.88
CA ARG A 144 -2.86 -7.51 19.36
C ARG A 144 -4.10 -7.12 18.50
N ASP A 145 -4.06 -6.06 17.68
CA ASP A 145 -5.29 -5.42 17.13
C ASP A 145 -5.43 -5.29 15.60
N THR A 146 -4.46 -5.69 14.77
CA THR A 146 -4.61 -5.53 13.31
C THR A 146 -5.63 -6.51 12.75
N LYS A 147 -6.56 -5.99 11.96
CA LYS A 147 -7.74 -6.72 11.51
C LYS A 147 -7.60 -7.38 10.14
N GLY A 148 -6.67 -6.93 9.28
CA GLY A 148 -6.47 -7.57 7.97
C GLY A 148 -5.19 -7.17 7.24
N ILE A 149 -4.74 -8.06 6.35
CA ILE A 149 -3.69 -7.81 5.35
C ILE A 149 -4.28 -8.16 3.99
N ILE A 150 -4.29 -7.22 3.06
CA ILE A 150 -4.77 -7.40 1.69
C ILE A 150 -3.53 -7.45 0.80
N GLN A 151 -3.29 -8.59 0.15
CA GLN A 151 -2.24 -8.71 -0.85
C GLN A 151 -2.85 -8.66 -2.23
N LEU A 152 -2.41 -7.68 -3.03
CA LEU A 152 -2.78 -7.55 -4.42
C LEU A 152 -1.61 -8.05 -5.26
N GLN A 153 -1.88 -9.07 -6.07
CA GLN A 153 -0.92 -9.56 -7.06
C GLN A 153 -1.52 -9.39 -8.44
N ARG A 154 -0.69 -8.94 -9.37
CA ARG A 154 -1.05 -8.87 -10.79
C ARG A 154 -0.37 -10.04 -11.50
N THR A 155 -1.14 -11.06 -11.86
CA THR A 155 -0.66 -12.16 -12.71
C THR A 155 -0.95 -11.82 -14.17
N ALA A 156 0.09 -11.81 -15.00
CA ALA A 156 -0.07 -11.84 -16.45
C ALA A 156 -0.20 -13.31 -16.90
N ARG A 157 -1.35 -13.69 -17.49
CA ARG A 157 -1.46 -14.93 -18.27
C ARG A 157 -1.70 -14.54 -19.73
N GLY A 158 -0.62 -14.51 -20.50
CA GLY A 158 -0.70 -14.27 -21.94
C GLY A 158 -1.10 -12.85 -22.37
N PRO A 159 -1.17 -12.61 -23.69
CA PRO A 159 -1.29 -11.26 -24.25
C PRO A 159 -2.64 -10.56 -24.04
N LEU A 160 -3.67 -11.26 -23.55
CA LEU A 160 -5.03 -10.71 -23.41
C LEU A 160 -5.73 -11.01 -22.08
N ASP A 161 -5.13 -11.75 -21.14
CA ASP A 161 -5.77 -12.12 -19.87
C ASP A 161 -4.99 -11.60 -18.67
N THR A 162 -5.42 -10.45 -18.15
CA THR A 162 -5.05 -9.99 -16.80
C THR A 162 -6.19 -10.36 -15.85
N GLN A 163 -6.06 -11.51 -15.17
CA GLN A 163 -6.97 -11.80 -14.05
C GLN A 163 -6.47 -11.06 -12.80
N PHE A 164 -7.35 -10.22 -12.25
CA PHE A 164 -7.16 -9.56 -10.96
C PHE A 164 -7.58 -10.53 -9.85
N ALA A 165 -6.65 -10.91 -8.97
CA ALA A 165 -7.00 -11.57 -7.72
C ALA A 165 -7.22 -10.49 -6.65
N VAL A 166 -8.42 -10.44 -6.07
CA VAL A 166 -8.71 -9.57 -4.92
C VAL A 166 -9.19 -10.42 -3.73
N PHE A 167 -8.64 -10.04 -2.56
CA PHE A 167 -9.05 -10.26 -1.18
C PHE A 167 -8.65 -11.57 -0.48
N TYR A 168 -7.63 -11.45 0.38
CA TYR A 168 -7.68 -12.07 1.71
C TYR A 168 -8.17 -11.04 2.73
N ILE A 169 -9.49 -10.79 2.79
CA ILE A 169 -10.10 -10.18 3.98
C ILE A 169 -10.34 -11.34 4.93
N LYS A 170 -9.50 -11.49 5.97
CA LYS A 170 -9.90 -12.31 7.11
C LYS A 170 -11.06 -11.56 7.76
N LYS A 171 -12.30 -11.99 7.46
CA LYS A 171 -13.52 -11.47 8.07
C LYS A 171 -13.37 -11.49 9.60
N TRP A 172 -13.65 -10.36 10.23
CA TRP A 172 -14.25 -10.29 11.57
C TRP A 172 -15.35 -9.25 11.52
#